data_AF-A0A5B7ZNS9-F1
#
_entry.id   AF-A0A5B7ZNS9-F1
#
_cell.length_a   1.000
_cell.length_b   1.000
_cell.length_c   1.000
_cell.angle_alpha   90.00
_cell.angle_beta   90.00
_cell.angle_gamma   90.00
#
_symmetry.space_group_name_H-M   'P 1'
#
loop_
_entity.id
_entity.type
_entity.pdbx_description
1 polymer ?
#
loop_
_entity_poly.entity_id
_entity_poly.type
_entity_poly.pdbx_seq_one_letter_code
_entity_poly.pdbx_strand_id
1 'polypeptide(L)'
;MTKFWTGALLALAMVCSGNAHAQQETGKLVVDVAPFTSERELPKKVDKQLRSGGLEWGVKDGLVVFTMVAKQFIDYPINHMTRYGQSETLDLPAGDYRITGIGLEMTTSFSVQKILDKGAYVNEDVMTFRIEPGQTTTLHIKPVIYKDATFAVNFWMPTLMASVATADGTATETALNKRIETSIAWPQYKGPLKFVAK
;
A
#
# COMPACT_ATOMS: atom_id res chain seq x y z
N MET A 1 -37.07 14.12 61.68
CA MET A 1 -35.82 14.68 61.12
C MET A 1 -35.08 13.54 60.43
N THR A 2 -35.40 13.32 59.16
CA THR A 2 -35.05 12.12 58.42
C THR A 2 -34.87 12.52 56.96
N LYS A 3 -33.87 11.91 56.31
CA LYS A 3 -33.63 11.89 54.85
C LYS A 3 -32.90 13.10 54.25
N PHE A 4 -31.59 13.21 54.48
CA PHE A 4 -30.72 14.00 53.59
C PHE A 4 -29.33 13.38 53.32
N TRP A 5 -29.10 12.10 53.64
CA TRP A 5 -27.76 11.49 53.60
C TRP A 5 -27.59 10.31 52.64
N THR A 6 -28.58 10.01 51.78
CA THR A 6 -28.50 8.89 50.82
C THR A 6 -28.28 9.32 49.37
N GLY A 7 -28.29 10.62 49.06
CA GLY A 7 -28.18 11.12 47.68
C GLY A 7 -26.75 11.31 47.14
N ALA A 8 -25.77 11.49 48.03
CA ALA A 8 -24.41 11.88 47.62
C ALA A 8 -23.51 10.71 47.16
N LEU A 9 -23.86 9.46 47.51
CA LEU A 9 -23.05 8.28 47.17
C LEU A 9 -23.35 7.69 45.79
N LEU A 10 -24.50 8.00 45.18
CA LEU A 10 -24.87 7.52 43.84
C LEU A 10 -24.30 8.38 42.69
N ALA A 11 -23.95 9.65 42.95
CA ALA A 11 -23.41 10.54 41.93
C ALA A 11 -21.91 10.31 41.66
N LEU A 12 -21.16 9.72 42.61
CA LEU A 12 -19.72 9.47 42.46
C LEU A 12 -19.42 8.15 41.72
N ALA A 13 -20.39 7.24 41.59
CA ALA A 13 -20.20 5.96 40.90
C ALA A 13 -20.35 6.06 39.37
N MET A 14 -20.94 7.14 38.84
CA MET A 14 -21.17 7.31 37.39
C MET A 14 -20.03 8.04 36.65
N VAL A 15 -18.96 8.45 37.34
CA VAL A 15 -17.82 9.13 36.70
C VAL A 15 -16.71 8.15 36.25
N CYS A 16 -16.78 6.88 36.65
CA CYS A 16 -15.74 5.88 36.34
C CYS A 16 -16.00 5.03 35.08
N SER A 17 -17.06 5.31 34.30
CA SER A 17 -17.44 4.48 33.13
C SER A 17 -17.08 5.07 31.77
N GLY A 18 -16.38 6.21 31.71
CA GLY A 18 -15.96 6.83 30.46
C GLY A 18 -14.49 6.61 30.19
N ASN A 19 -14.16 5.90 29.11
CA ASN A 19 -12.82 5.57 28.60
C ASN A 19 -12.23 4.24 29.08
N ALA A 20 -12.97 3.14 28.88
CA ALA A 20 -12.31 1.99 28.28
C ALA A 20 -11.85 2.43 26.88
N HIS A 21 -10.64 2.98 26.77
CA HIS A 21 -9.90 2.85 25.52
C HIS A 21 -9.80 1.35 25.31
N ALA A 22 -10.68 0.80 24.46
CA ALA A 22 -10.53 -0.55 23.98
C ALA A 22 -9.08 -0.63 23.48
N GLN A 23 -8.25 -1.41 24.17
CA GLN A 23 -6.88 -1.62 23.77
C GLN A 23 -7.00 -2.24 22.39
N GLN A 24 -6.74 -1.43 21.36
CA GLN A 24 -7.00 -1.82 19.99
C GLN A 24 -6.07 -2.98 19.72
N GLU A 25 -6.64 -4.17 19.62
CA GLU A 25 -5.88 -5.39 19.43
C GLU A 25 -5.05 -5.23 18.16
N THR A 26 -3.77 -5.57 18.23
CA THR A 26 -2.83 -5.41 17.12
C THR A 26 -2.37 -6.75 16.60
N GLY A 27 -2.14 -6.84 15.31
CA GLY A 27 -1.35 -7.89 14.68
C GLY A 27 -0.13 -7.29 13.97
N LYS A 28 0.59 -8.12 13.22
CA LYS A 28 1.77 -7.70 12.46
C LYS A 28 1.51 -7.80 10.96
N LEU A 29 1.88 -6.76 10.23
CA LEU A 29 2.05 -6.82 8.78
C LEU A 29 3.55 -6.91 8.49
N VAL A 30 3.95 -7.95 7.78
CA VAL A 30 5.28 -8.03 7.15
C VAL A 30 5.11 -7.70 5.68
N VAL A 31 5.74 -6.64 5.20
CA VAL A 31 5.89 -6.35 3.78
C VAL A 31 7.22 -6.95 3.35
N ASP A 32 7.17 -8.09 2.68
CA ASP A 32 8.32 -8.86 2.23
C ASP A 32 8.56 -8.62 0.73
N VAL A 33 9.63 -7.88 0.39
CA VAL A 33 9.95 -7.53 -0.98
C VAL A 33 11.11 -8.39 -1.46
N ALA A 34 10.82 -9.32 -2.38
CA ALA A 34 11.83 -10.17 -2.97
C ALA A 34 12.86 -9.37 -3.80
N PRO A 35 14.07 -9.91 -4.06
CA PRO A 35 14.94 -9.37 -5.11
C PRO A 35 14.19 -9.32 -6.44
N PHE A 36 14.39 -8.26 -7.23
CA PHE A 36 13.74 -8.20 -8.53
C PHE A 36 14.27 -9.31 -9.46
N THR A 37 13.40 -9.78 -10.36
CA THR A 37 13.75 -10.69 -11.45
C THR A 37 13.48 -10.02 -12.79
N SER A 38 14.09 -10.53 -13.86
CA SER A 38 13.89 -10.02 -15.22
C SER A 38 13.87 -11.17 -16.21
N GLU A 39 12.91 -11.15 -17.12
CA GLU A 39 12.79 -12.12 -18.23
C GLU A 39 13.78 -11.83 -19.38
N ARG A 40 14.46 -10.68 -19.33
CA ARG A 40 15.44 -10.25 -20.33
C ARG A 40 16.71 -9.76 -19.67
N GLU A 41 17.83 -9.89 -20.39
CA GLU A 41 19.10 -9.36 -19.93
C GLU A 41 19.03 -7.84 -19.81
N LEU A 42 19.42 -7.34 -18.64
CA LEU A 42 19.44 -5.91 -18.36
C LEU A 42 20.84 -5.34 -18.64
N PRO A 43 20.94 -4.12 -19.21
CA PRO A 43 22.22 -3.43 -19.26
C PRO A 43 22.82 -3.32 -17.85
N LYS A 44 24.12 -3.58 -17.68
CA LYS A 44 24.80 -3.59 -16.36
C LYS A 44 24.51 -2.36 -15.49
N LYS A 45 24.44 -1.18 -16.11
CA LYS A 45 24.13 0.08 -15.42
C LYS A 45 22.71 0.09 -14.86
N VAL A 46 21.75 -0.42 -15.63
CA VAL A 46 20.34 -0.56 -15.25
C VAL A 46 20.20 -1.57 -14.12
N ASP A 47 20.79 -2.75 -14.26
CA ASP A 47 20.79 -3.78 -13.21
C ASP A 47 21.34 -3.22 -11.88
N LYS A 48 22.50 -2.58 -11.93
CA LYS A 48 23.11 -1.96 -10.74
C LYS A 48 22.21 -0.92 -10.09
N GLN A 49 21.56 -0.07 -10.88
CA GLN A 49 20.65 0.97 -10.38
C GLN A 49 19.40 0.33 -9.74
N LEU A 50 18.79 -0.65 -10.40
CA LEU A 50 17.60 -1.33 -9.89
C LEU A 50 17.88 -2.11 -8.61
N ARG A 51 19.07 -2.72 -8.46
CA ARG A 51 19.44 -3.43 -7.21
C ARG A 51 19.48 -2.52 -5.99
N SER A 52 19.74 -1.23 -6.18
CA SER A 52 19.65 -0.23 -5.11
C SER A 52 18.25 0.33 -4.91
N GLY A 53 17.30 -0.03 -5.76
CA GLY A 53 15.92 0.42 -5.72
C GLY A 53 15.09 -0.23 -4.62
N GLY A 54 13.83 0.16 -4.58
CA GLY A 54 12.84 -0.31 -3.63
C GLY A 54 11.45 0.15 -4.03
N LEU A 55 10.49 -0.16 -3.18
CA LEU A 55 9.09 0.19 -3.35
C LEU A 55 8.71 1.24 -2.32
N GLU A 56 8.11 2.32 -2.79
CA GLU A 56 7.47 3.31 -1.93
C GLU A 56 6.04 2.87 -1.63
N TRP A 57 5.67 2.92 -0.36
CA TRP A 57 4.34 2.54 0.08
C TRP A 57 3.90 3.28 1.36
N GLY A 58 2.61 3.18 1.66
CA GLY A 58 1.99 3.80 2.83
C GLY A 58 0.83 2.98 3.35
N VAL A 59 0.51 3.15 4.65
CA VAL A 59 -0.65 2.54 5.29
C VAL A 59 -1.35 3.55 6.19
N LYS A 60 -2.67 3.62 6.10
CA LYS A 60 -3.55 4.47 6.91
C LYS A 60 -4.99 3.99 6.78
N ASP A 61 -5.74 3.98 7.89
CA ASP A 61 -7.19 3.74 7.92
C ASP A 61 -7.64 2.50 7.12
N GLY A 62 -6.93 1.37 7.25
CA GLY A 62 -7.28 0.13 6.55
C GLY A 62 -6.92 0.12 5.05
N LEU A 63 -6.16 1.10 4.55
CA LEU A 63 -5.70 1.15 3.17
C LEU A 63 -4.18 1.04 3.11
N VAL A 64 -3.67 0.12 2.30
CA VAL A 64 -2.25 0.01 1.95
C VAL A 64 -2.09 0.46 0.51
N VAL A 65 -1.17 1.40 0.26
CA VAL A 65 -0.95 1.98 -1.07
C VAL A 65 0.48 1.73 -1.50
N PHE A 66 0.66 1.07 -2.65
CA PHE A 66 1.95 0.97 -3.35
C PHE A 66 1.94 1.89 -4.56
N THR A 67 3.06 2.54 -4.86
CA THR A 67 3.11 3.53 -5.94
C THR A 67 4.34 3.43 -6.84
N MET A 68 4.10 3.62 -8.14
CA MET A 68 5.12 3.89 -9.16
C MET A 68 5.19 5.38 -9.52
N VAL A 69 4.29 6.20 -8.96
CA VAL A 69 4.24 7.65 -9.13
C VAL A 69 4.90 8.32 -7.93
N ALA A 70 5.66 9.39 -8.19
CA ALA A 70 6.37 10.12 -7.14
C ALA A 70 5.41 10.75 -6.12
N LYS A 71 5.75 10.64 -4.84
CA LYS A 71 4.87 11.02 -3.70
C LYS A 71 4.35 12.46 -3.70
N GLN A 72 5.01 13.41 -4.35
CA GLN A 72 4.50 14.80 -4.41
C GLN A 72 3.18 14.95 -5.19
N PHE A 73 2.79 13.93 -5.96
CA PHE A 73 1.52 13.90 -6.68
C PHE A 73 0.42 13.14 -5.92
N ILE A 74 0.73 12.63 -4.73
CA ILE A 74 -0.14 11.73 -3.97
C ILE A 74 -0.53 12.41 -2.65
N ASP A 75 -1.83 12.52 -2.39
CA ASP A 75 -2.37 13.05 -1.12
C ASP A 75 -2.59 11.91 -0.11
N TYR A 76 -1.51 11.16 0.15
CA TYR A 76 -1.50 9.99 1.01
C TYR A 76 -0.13 9.83 1.67
N PRO A 77 -0.04 9.36 2.94
CA PRO A 77 1.23 9.21 3.63
C PRO A 77 2.08 8.04 3.07
N ILE A 78 2.80 8.28 1.99
CA ILE A 78 3.82 7.36 1.43
C ILE A 78 5.12 7.54 2.23
N ASN A 79 5.15 6.93 3.41
CA ASN A 79 6.22 7.12 4.40
C ASN A 79 7.21 5.96 4.48
N HIS A 80 6.94 4.85 3.79
CA HIS A 80 7.78 3.66 3.82
C HIS A 80 8.51 3.48 2.48
N MET A 81 9.73 2.96 2.57
CA MET A 81 10.49 2.51 1.41
C MET A 81 11.20 1.21 1.76
N THR A 82 10.77 0.12 1.14
CA THR A 82 11.37 -1.21 1.33
C THR A 82 12.20 -1.56 0.10
N ARG A 83 13.51 -1.77 0.29
CA ARG A 83 14.43 -2.11 -0.80
C ARG A 83 14.16 -3.51 -1.33
N TYR A 84 14.52 -3.75 -2.60
CA TYR A 84 14.43 -5.11 -3.15
C TYR A 84 15.31 -6.09 -2.38
N GLY A 85 14.75 -7.25 -2.04
CA GLY A 85 15.40 -8.28 -1.23
C GLY A 85 15.38 -7.99 0.26
N GLN A 86 14.51 -7.10 0.74
CA GLN A 86 14.35 -6.73 2.15
C GLN A 86 12.89 -6.83 2.57
N SER A 87 12.67 -6.87 3.88
CA SER A 87 11.34 -6.84 4.48
C SER A 87 11.24 -5.72 5.51
N GLU A 88 10.00 -5.29 5.75
CA GLU A 88 9.64 -4.33 6.80
C GLU A 88 8.45 -4.87 7.57
N THR A 89 8.49 -4.75 8.90
CA THR A 89 7.43 -5.24 9.79
C THR A 89 6.80 -4.07 10.53
N LEU A 90 5.47 -3.99 10.49
CA LEU A 90 4.69 -2.99 11.20
C LEU A 90 3.70 -3.67 12.15
N ASP A 91 3.53 -3.10 13.34
CA ASP A 91 2.37 -3.39 14.19
C ASP A 91 1.18 -2.58 13.67
N LEU A 92 0.11 -3.27 13.31
CA LEU A 92 -1.10 -2.67 12.78
C LEU A 92 -2.31 -3.05 13.65
N PRO A 93 -3.29 -2.15 13.79
CA PRO A 93 -4.56 -2.53 14.36
C PRO A 93 -5.20 -3.71 13.64
N ALA A 94 -5.79 -4.62 14.40
CA ALA A 94 -6.60 -5.69 13.87
C ALA A 94 -7.79 -5.12 13.09
N GLY A 95 -8.12 -5.78 12.00
CA GLY A 95 -9.18 -5.33 11.09
C GLY A 95 -8.87 -5.66 9.63
N ASP A 96 -9.80 -5.23 8.77
CA ASP A 96 -9.73 -5.49 7.34
C ASP A 96 -8.94 -4.37 6.64
N TYR A 97 -8.07 -4.78 5.73
CA TYR A 97 -7.21 -3.92 4.94
C TYR A 97 -7.43 -4.17 3.45
N ARG A 98 -7.31 -3.10 2.66
CA ARG A 98 -7.36 -3.12 1.20
C ARG A 98 -6.03 -2.66 0.64
N ILE A 99 -5.62 -3.23 -0.48
CA ILE A 99 -4.39 -2.84 -1.18
C ILE A 99 -4.78 -2.11 -2.46
N THR A 100 -4.27 -0.90 -2.64
CA THR A 100 -4.39 -0.10 -3.87
C THR A 100 -3.03 0.09 -4.51
N GLY A 101 -2.96 -0.06 -5.82
CA GLY A 101 -1.76 0.18 -6.61
C GLY A 101 -1.87 1.44 -7.46
N ILE A 102 -0.89 2.33 -7.37
CA ILE A 102 -0.75 3.46 -8.30
C ILE A 102 0.28 3.06 -9.36
N GLY A 103 -0.22 2.74 -10.55
CA GLY A 103 0.59 2.31 -11.68
C GLY A 103 1.07 3.47 -12.55
N LEU A 104 2.12 3.21 -13.33
CA LEU A 104 2.63 4.14 -14.33
C LEU A 104 3.11 3.34 -15.55
N GLU A 105 2.46 3.56 -16.68
CA GLU A 105 2.95 3.12 -17.98
C GLU A 105 3.87 4.19 -18.55
N MET A 106 5.06 3.78 -19.00
CA MET A 106 6.01 4.73 -19.57
C MET A 106 5.52 5.22 -20.93
N THR A 107 5.48 6.54 -21.07
CA THR A 107 5.15 7.22 -22.32
C THR A 107 6.33 8.10 -22.74
N THR A 108 6.50 8.29 -24.05
CA THR A 108 7.52 9.19 -24.60
C THR A 108 7.06 10.64 -24.41
N SER A 109 7.23 11.18 -23.20
CA SER A 109 6.93 12.58 -22.92
C SER A 109 8.00 13.23 -22.04
N PHE A 110 8.28 14.51 -22.31
CA PHE A 110 9.30 15.29 -21.60
C PHE A 110 8.73 16.15 -20.47
N SER A 111 7.41 16.21 -20.31
CA SER A 111 6.76 16.97 -19.22
C SER A 111 6.13 16.01 -18.22
N VAL A 112 6.39 16.23 -16.92
CA VAL A 112 5.85 15.40 -15.84
C VAL A 112 4.33 15.30 -15.90
N GLN A 113 3.63 16.42 -16.16
CA GLN A 113 2.17 16.42 -16.26
C GLN A 113 1.65 15.48 -17.37
N LYS A 114 2.24 15.53 -18.58
CA LYS A 114 1.83 14.61 -19.66
C LYS A 114 2.18 13.14 -19.36
N ILE A 115 3.25 12.88 -18.62
CA ILE A 115 3.57 11.51 -18.16
C ILE A 115 2.45 11.01 -17.24
N LEU A 116 2.04 11.83 -16.27
CA LEU A 116 0.93 11.50 -15.38
C LEU A 116 -0.38 11.32 -16.16
N ASP A 117 -0.73 12.26 -17.03
CA ASP A 117 -2.01 12.25 -17.74
C ASP A 117 -2.17 11.06 -18.68
N LYS A 118 -1.07 10.61 -19.30
CA LYS A 118 -1.10 9.51 -20.28
C LYS A 118 -0.76 8.15 -19.67
N GLY A 119 0.11 8.13 -18.66
CA GLY A 119 0.73 6.91 -18.16
C GLY A 119 0.21 6.48 -16.80
N ALA A 120 -0.16 7.41 -15.92
CA ALA A 120 -0.54 7.05 -14.55
C ALA A 120 -1.99 6.60 -14.44
N TYR A 121 -2.25 5.71 -13.49
CA TYR A 121 -3.58 5.18 -13.18
C TYR A 121 -3.62 4.62 -11.75
N VAL A 122 -4.83 4.44 -11.24
CA VAL A 122 -5.09 3.84 -9.93
C VAL A 122 -5.84 2.53 -10.12
N ASN A 123 -5.33 1.47 -9.49
CA ASN A 123 -6.00 0.20 -9.29
C ASN A 123 -6.51 0.17 -7.84
N GLU A 124 -7.76 0.53 -7.62
CA GLU A 124 -8.34 0.54 -6.28
C GLU A 124 -8.64 -0.89 -5.81
N ASP A 125 -8.37 -1.14 -4.53
CA ASP A 125 -8.80 -2.34 -3.80
C ASP A 125 -8.48 -3.67 -4.51
N VAL A 126 -7.31 -3.74 -5.15
CA VAL A 126 -6.86 -4.89 -5.96
C VAL A 126 -6.77 -6.17 -5.14
N MET A 127 -6.55 -6.04 -3.83
CA MET A 127 -6.52 -7.16 -2.90
C MET A 127 -7.08 -6.73 -1.54
N THR A 128 -7.59 -7.69 -0.79
CA THR A 128 -8.07 -7.52 0.58
C THR A 128 -7.42 -8.54 1.50
N PHE A 129 -7.15 -8.16 2.74
CA PHE A 129 -6.67 -9.08 3.77
C PHE A 129 -7.10 -8.61 5.15
N ARG A 130 -6.90 -9.46 6.15
CA ARG A 130 -7.19 -9.16 7.54
C ARG A 130 -5.93 -9.25 8.40
N ILE A 131 -5.77 -8.30 9.29
CA ILE A 131 -4.81 -8.37 10.40
C ILE A 131 -5.56 -8.96 11.58
N GLU A 132 -5.14 -10.15 12.01
CA GLU A 132 -5.69 -10.79 13.21
C GLU A 132 -4.86 -10.43 14.46
N PRO A 133 -5.52 -10.26 15.63
CA PRO A 133 -4.84 -10.01 16.90
C PRO A 133 -3.72 -11.02 17.19
N GLY A 134 -2.52 -10.51 17.46
CA GLY A 134 -1.35 -11.33 17.82
C GLY A 134 -0.78 -12.21 16.70
N GLN A 135 -1.37 -12.18 15.50
CA GLN A 135 -0.91 -12.96 14.35
C GLN A 135 -0.03 -12.12 13.42
N THR A 136 0.71 -12.81 12.55
CA THR A 136 1.49 -12.18 11.48
C THR A 136 0.83 -12.47 10.14
N THR A 137 0.55 -11.41 9.40
CA THR A 137 0.15 -11.45 8.00
C THR A 137 1.32 -10.98 7.15
N THR A 138 1.69 -11.74 6.13
CA THR A 138 2.81 -11.41 5.24
C THR A 138 2.29 -11.04 3.86
N LEU A 139 2.57 -9.81 3.43
CA LEU A 139 2.39 -9.37 2.06
C LEU A 139 3.70 -9.59 1.30
N HIS A 140 3.73 -10.62 0.46
CA HIS A 140 4.86 -10.90 -0.41
C HIS A 140 4.73 -10.08 -1.69
N ILE A 141 5.79 -9.36 -2.05
CA ILE A 141 5.90 -8.62 -3.30
C ILE A 141 7.09 -9.16 -4.10
N LYS A 142 6.82 -9.62 -5.32
CA LYS A 142 7.82 -10.03 -6.30
C LYS A 142 7.88 -9.01 -7.44
N PRO A 143 8.94 -8.18 -7.49
CA PRO A 143 9.14 -7.27 -8.62
C PRO A 143 9.66 -8.06 -9.83
N VAL A 144 8.87 -8.11 -10.91
CA VAL A 144 9.22 -8.86 -12.13
C VAL A 144 9.26 -7.93 -13.34
N ILE A 145 10.41 -7.84 -14.00
CA ILE A 145 10.56 -7.12 -15.27
C ILE A 145 10.21 -8.08 -16.40
N TYR A 146 9.01 -7.92 -16.94
CA TYR A 146 8.53 -8.71 -18.07
C TYR A 146 9.15 -8.25 -19.39
N LYS A 147 9.09 -9.10 -20.41
CA LYS A 147 9.38 -8.72 -21.78
C LYS A 147 8.19 -7.93 -22.38
N ASP A 148 8.28 -6.60 -22.38
CA ASP A 148 7.22 -5.77 -22.98
C ASP A 148 7.23 -5.87 -24.51
N ALA A 149 6.05 -5.73 -25.11
CA ALA A 149 5.84 -5.75 -26.56
C ALA A 149 6.13 -4.39 -27.24
N THR A 150 6.55 -3.36 -26.51
CA THR A 150 6.70 -1.98 -27.00
C THR A 150 8.05 -1.76 -27.71
N PHE A 151 8.00 -1.80 -29.04
CA PHE A 151 9.10 -1.88 -30.01
C PHE A 151 10.10 -0.70 -30.14
N ALA A 152 10.21 0.25 -29.20
CA ALA A 152 11.06 1.43 -29.45
C ALA A 152 11.88 1.98 -28.28
N VAL A 153 11.53 1.69 -27.02
CA VAL A 153 12.26 2.23 -25.85
C VAL A 153 12.30 1.20 -24.72
N ASN A 154 13.50 0.89 -24.26
CA ASN A 154 13.73 -0.04 -23.17
C ASN A 154 13.40 0.62 -21.81
N PHE A 155 12.14 0.55 -21.39
CA PHE A 155 11.76 0.86 -20.03
C PHE A 155 11.87 -0.38 -19.15
N TRP A 156 12.52 -0.23 -17.99
CA TRP A 156 12.83 -1.32 -17.06
C TRP A 156 12.05 -1.13 -15.77
N MET A 157 10.73 -1.24 -15.87
CA MET A 157 9.83 -1.11 -14.73
C MET A 157 9.32 -2.49 -14.31
N PRO A 158 9.48 -2.88 -13.03
CA PRO A 158 8.94 -4.13 -12.56
C PRO A 158 7.43 -4.04 -12.41
N THR A 159 6.74 -5.10 -12.80
CA THR A 159 5.41 -5.40 -12.30
C THR A 159 5.53 -5.93 -10.88
N LEU A 160 4.70 -5.42 -9.98
CA LEU A 160 4.66 -5.79 -8.57
C LEU A 160 3.64 -6.91 -8.40
N MET A 161 4.12 -8.15 -8.47
CA MET A 161 3.30 -9.33 -8.26
C MET A 161 3.15 -9.56 -6.75
N ALA A 162 1.93 -9.42 -6.23
CA ALA A 162 1.66 -9.44 -4.80
C ALA A 162 0.82 -10.65 -4.39
N SER A 163 1.14 -11.27 -3.26
CA SER A 163 0.29 -12.27 -2.61
C SER A 163 0.27 -12.04 -1.10
N VAL A 164 -0.83 -12.41 -0.44
CA VAL A 164 -0.94 -12.32 1.01
C VAL A 164 -0.92 -13.72 1.60
N ALA A 165 -0.02 -13.96 2.54
CA ALA A 165 0.06 -15.19 3.33
C ALA A 165 -0.43 -14.94 4.76
N THR A 166 -1.30 -15.82 5.22
CA THR A 166 -1.88 -15.84 6.57
C THR A 166 -1.78 -17.27 7.15
N ALA A 167 -2.25 -17.48 8.37
CA ALA A 167 -2.36 -18.83 8.95
C ALA A 167 -3.25 -19.76 8.10
N ASP A 168 -4.24 -19.22 7.39
CA ASP A 168 -5.19 -19.98 6.58
C ASP A 168 -4.65 -20.30 5.17
N GLY A 169 -3.47 -19.77 4.81
CA GLY A 169 -2.80 -20.03 3.54
C GLY A 169 -2.42 -18.76 2.78
N THR A 170 -2.06 -18.94 1.51
CA THR A 170 -1.57 -17.87 0.63
C THR A 170 -2.56 -17.58 -0.48
N ALA A 171 -2.98 -16.32 -0.59
CA ALA A 171 -3.86 -15.84 -1.64
C ALA A 171 -3.18 -15.88 -3.02
N THR A 172 -4.00 -15.89 -4.07
CA THR A 172 -3.53 -15.84 -5.46
C THR A 172 -2.72 -14.58 -5.73
N GLU A 173 -1.63 -14.74 -6.46
CA GLU A 173 -0.76 -13.65 -6.85
C GLU A 173 -1.45 -12.69 -7.82
N THR A 174 -1.40 -11.38 -7.54
CA THR A 174 -2.07 -10.33 -8.30
C THR A 174 -1.11 -9.18 -8.59
N ALA A 175 -1.13 -8.64 -9.80
CA ALA A 175 -0.30 -7.50 -10.18
C ALA A 175 -0.88 -6.19 -9.65
N LEU A 176 -0.16 -5.47 -8.78
CA LEU A 176 -0.64 -4.20 -8.20
C LEU A 176 -0.59 -3.03 -9.18
N ASN A 177 0.44 -2.98 -10.03
CA ASN A 177 0.77 -1.84 -10.90
C ASN A 177 0.70 -2.20 -12.40
N LYS A 178 -0.16 -3.16 -12.76
CA LYS A 178 -0.50 -3.46 -14.16
C LYS A 178 -1.89 -2.94 -14.45
N ARG A 179 -2.08 -2.29 -15.61
CA ARG A 179 -3.38 -1.79 -16.01
C ARG A 179 -4.34 -2.95 -16.24
N ILE A 180 -5.54 -2.83 -15.66
CA ILE A 180 -6.66 -3.77 -15.73
C ILE A 180 -7.91 -3.01 -16.19
N GLU A 181 -9.01 -3.73 -16.40
CA GLU A 181 -10.27 -3.15 -16.88
C GLU A 181 -10.85 -2.10 -15.92
N THR A 182 -10.66 -2.29 -14.61
CA THR A 182 -11.12 -1.37 -13.56
C THR A 182 -10.12 -0.25 -13.24
N SER A 183 -8.99 -0.17 -13.95
CA SER A 183 -8.01 0.89 -13.72
C SER A 183 -8.58 2.28 -14.06
N ILE A 184 -8.46 3.22 -13.13
CA ILE A 184 -8.92 4.59 -13.34
C ILE A 184 -7.73 5.44 -13.79
N ALA A 185 -7.79 6.01 -14.99
CA ALA A 185 -6.74 6.88 -15.50
C ALA A 185 -6.54 8.11 -14.60
N TRP A 186 -5.30 8.53 -14.40
CA TRP A 186 -4.97 9.61 -13.45
C TRP A 186 -5.77 10.91 -13.66
N PRO A 187 -6.04 11.41 -14.87
CA PRO A 187 -6.88 12.60 -15.08
C PRO A 187 -8.33 12.43 -14.58
N GLN A 188 -8.85 11.20 -14.71
CA GLN A 188 -10.23 10.84 -14.38
C GLN A 188 -10.39 10.50 -12.90
N TYR A 189 -9.32 10.07 -12.23
CA TYR A 189 -9.34 9.74 -10.81
C TYR A 189 -9.70 10.96 -9.95
N LYS A 190 -10.77 10.82 -9.16
CA LYS A 190 -11.29 11.82 -8.22
C LYS A 190 -11.19 11.38 -6.75
N GLY A 191 -10.58 10.22 -6.48
CA GLY A 191 -10.44 9.70 -5.14
C GLY A 191 -9.36 10.41 -4.32
N PRO A 192 -9.25 10.08 -3.03
CA PRO A 192 -8.46 10.84 -2.06
C PRO A 192 -6.95 10.70 -2.26
N LEU A 193 -6.48 9.75 -3.06
CA LEU A 193 -5.05 9.53 -3.26
C LEU A 193 -4.39 10.58 -4.16
N LYS A 194 -5.17 11.33 -4.95
CA LYS A 194 -4.61 12.28 -5.91
C LYS A 194 -4.47 13.66 -5.27
N PHE A 195 -3.24 14.18 -5.30
CA PHE A 195 -3.00 15.56 -4.92
C PHE A 195 -3.67 16.52 -5.91
N VAL A 196 -4.46 17.44 -5.36
CA VAL A 196 -5.05 18.56 -6.08
C VAL A 196 -4.56 19.84 -5.40
N ALA A 197 -3.81 20.66 -6.13
CA ALA A 197 -3.40 21.97 -5.63
C ALA A 197 -4.66 22.78 -5.25
N LYS A 198 -4.70 23.25 -4.00
CA LYS A 198 -5.76 24.13 -3.50
C LYS A 198 -5.48 25.58 -3.85
#